data_AF-A0A817Q3F4-F1
#
_entry.id   AF-A0A817Q3F4-F1
#
_cell.length_a   1.000
_cell.length_b   1.000
_cell.length_c   1.000
_cell.angle_alpha   90.00
_cell.angle_beta   90.00
_cell.angle_gamma   90.00
#
_symmetry.space_group_name_H-M   'P 1'
#
loop_
_entity.id
_entity.type
_entity.pdbx_description
1 polymer ?
#
loop_
_entity_poly.entity_id
_entity_poly.type
_entity_poly.pdbx_seq_one_letter_code
_entity_poly.pdbx_strand_id
1 'polypeptide(L)'
;MSFAASKLGLVKGNINPAYVGRKLEYCINKVGCKAILLPSSVKSIDSLSIFRHLVPELDQQSSTKELSLKRLPTSKHIILTGKQQSSKSLPIHSYRNLLEHGAKISHNKLNERHASVIPDSFAAIFFCIGLTEHLGPHFTRFCVPIPMFHIFCEVVGVLNVATSKCQMKILQFSRVVWASDENQARRLASLRRWMPRLDVKVVDRGGTPVSYIGQQGEIWARGFPIMLGSYGDTQKTNEAITPSD
;
A
#
# COMPACT_ATOMS: atom_id res chain seq x y z
N MET A 1 7.45 -0.66 -11.01
CA MET A 1 6.01 -1.03 -11.12
C MET A 1 5.07 0.10 -10.75
N SER A 2 5.28 0.81 -9.64
CA SER A 2 4.39 1.89 -9.16
C SER A 2 4.21 3.03 -10.17
N PHE A 3 5.31 3.50 -10.79
CA PHE A 3 5.23 4.50 -11.86
C PHE A 3 4.46 4.01 -13.10
N ALA A 4 4.66 2.75 -13.50
CA ALA A 4 3.96 2.17 -14.64
C ALA A 4 2.45 2.04 -14.36
N ALA A 5 2.08 1.56 -13.17
CA ALA A 5 0.70 1.48 -12.73
C ALA A 5 0.04 2.86 -12.70
N SER A 6 0.71 3.85 -12.10
CA SER A 6 0.20 5.23 -12.00
C SER A 6 0.00 5.87 -13.38
N LYS A 7 0.96 5.71 -14.30
CA LYS A 7 0.81 6.20 -15.69
C LYS A 7 -0.37 5.58 -16.45
N LEU A 8 -0.78 4.37 -16.06
CA LEU A 8 -1.91 3.67 -16.66
C LEU A 8 -3.23 3.88 -15.89
N GLY A 9 -3.21 4.64 -14.79
CA GLY A 9 -4.36 4.80 -13.89
C GLY A 9 -4.77 3.51 -13.21
N LEU A 10 -3.81 2.63 -12.92
CA LEU A 10 -4.03 1.39 -12.19
C LEU A 10 -3.75 1.59 -10.70
N VAL A 11 -4.66 1.10 -9.87
CA VAL A 11 -4.51 1.12 -8.42
C VAL A 11 -3.67 -0.08 -7.98
N LYS A 12 -2.50 0.17 -7.39
CA LYS A 12 -1.56 -0.87 -6.98
C LYS A 12 -1.76 -1.26 -5.50
N GLY A 13 -2.24 -2.47 -5.24
CA GLY A 13 -2.27 -3.04 -3.89
C GLY A 13 -0.94 -3.69 -3.49
N ASN A 14 -0.47 -3.42 -2.27
CA ASN A 14 0.67 -4.11 -1.67
C ASN A 14 0.19 -5.15 -0.66
N ILE A 15 0.56 -6.42 -0.86
CA ILE A 15 0.24 -7.51 0.08
C ILE A 15 1.53 -7.98 0.73
N ASN A 16 1.48 -8.26 2.04
CA ASN A 16 2.60 -8.85 2.75
C ASN A 16 2.89 -10.25 2.18
N PRO A 17 4.14 -10.54 1.73
CA PRO A 17 4.51 -11.88 1.27
C PRO A 17 4.32 -12.98 2.33
N ALA A 18 4.27 -12.63 3.62
CA ALA A 18 3.99 -13.57 4.70
C ALA A 18 2.49 -13.97 4.81
N TYR A 19 1.59 -13.34 4.06
CA TYR A 19 0.18 -13.70 4.06
C TYR A 19 -0.07 -14.95 3.24
N VAL A 20 -0.72 -15.94 3.85
CA VAL A 20 -1.08 -17.23 3.25
C VAL A 20 -2.51 -17.60 3.58
N GLY A 21 -3.09 -18.55 2.85
CA GLY A 21 -4.44 -19.08 3.10
C GLY A 21 -5.51 -17.98 3.16
N ARG A 22 -6.38 -18.04 4.18
CA ARG A 22 -7.52 -17.11 4.34
C ARG A 22 -7.12 -15.63 4.43
N LYS A 23 -5.94 -15.31 4.96
CA LYS A 23 -5.48 -13.90 5.06
C LYS A 23 -5.19 -13.33 3.66
N LEU A 24 -4.52 -14.11 2.82
CA LEU A 24 -4.25 -13.72 1.43
C LEU A 24 -5.54 -13.58 0.62
N GLU A 25 -6.44 -14.55 0.75
CA GLU A 25 -7.77 -14.55 0.13
C GLU A 25 -8.58 -13.31 0.51
N TYR A 26 -8.66 -13.01 1.80
CA TYR A 26 -9.36 -11.83 2.31
C TYR A 26 -8.83 -10.54 1.70
N CYS A 27 -7.50 -10.35 1.71
CA CYS A 27 -6.89 -9.14 1.15
C CYS A 27 -7.20 -8.97 -0.34
N ILE A 28 -7.08 -10.04 -1.14
CA ILE A 28 -7.32 -10.01 -2.58
C ILE A 28 -8.79 -9.68 -2.88
N ASN A 29 -9.72 -10.34 -2.18
CA ASN A 29 -11.16 -10.15 -2.39
C ASN A 29 -11.64 -8.79 -1.88
N LYS A 30 -11.13 -8.31 -0.74
CA LYS A 30 -11.54 -7.02 -0.16
C LYS A 30 -11.30 -5.84 -1.10
N VAL A 31 -10.25 -5.88 -1.91
CA VAL A 31 -9.91 -4.81 -2.88
C VAL A 31 -10.36 -5.12 -4.30
N GLY A 32 -10.99 -6.28 -4.54
CA GLY A 32 -11.43 -6.72 -5.86
C GLY A 32 -10.29 -6.81 -6.87
N CYS A 33 -9.14 -7.36 -6.46
CA CYS A 33 -7.94 -7.37 -7.29
C CYS A 33 -8.16 -8.15 -8.60
N LYS A 34 -7.87 -7.51 -9.74
CA LYS A 34 -8.02 -8.08 -11.10
C LYS A 34 -6.77 -8.79 -11.62
N ALA A 35 -5.59 -8.32 -11.23
CA ALA A 35 -4.32 -8.87 -11.70
C ALA A 35 -3.35 -9.02 -10.53
N ILE A 36 -2.80 -10.22 -10.36
CA ILE A 36 -1.88 -10.55 -9.27
C ILE A 36 -0.48 -10.67 -9.85
N LEU A 37 0.44 -9.82 -9.37
CA LEU A 37 1.86 -10.01 -9.60
C LEU A 37 2.45 -10.91 -8.51
N LEU A 38 2.93 -12.09 -8.93
CA LEU A 38 3.45 -13.11 -8.04
C LEU A 38 4.95 -13.31 -8.32
N PRO A 39 5.84 -13.03 -7.36
CA PRO A 39 7.25 -13.42 -7.49
C PRO A 39 7.41 -14.93 -7.52
N SER A 40 8.34 -15.45 -8.33
CA SER A 40 8.62 -16.90 -8.33
C SER A 40 9.08 -17.40 -6.97
N SER A 41 9.82 -16.57 -6.22
CA SER A 41 10.28 -16.90 -4.87
C SER A 41 10.51 -15.65 -4.03
N VAL A 42 10.18 -15.70 -2.73
CA VAL A 42 10.51 -14.66 -1.75
C VAL A 42 11.20 -15.29 -0.56
N LYS A 43 12.45 -14.91 -0.26
CA LYS A 43 13.22 -15.45 0.88
C LYS A 43 13.18 -17.00 0.98
N SER A 44 13.42 -17.66 -0.15
CA SER A 44 13.37 -19.14 -0.31
C SER A 44 11.98 -19.78 -0.22
N ILE A 45 10.90 -18.99 -0.12
CA ILE A 45 9.53 -19.48 -0.16
C ILE A 45 9.02 -19.44 -1.61
N ASP A 46 8.57 -20.59 -2.13
CA ASP A 46 7.90 -20.69 -3.42
C ASP A 46 6.48 -20.10 -3.32
N SER A 47 6.31 -18.89 -3.85
CA SER A 47 5.03 -18.18 -3.78
C SER A 47 3.98 -18.78 -4.71
N LEU A 48 4.39 -19.46 -5.79
CA LEU A 48 3.47 -20.17 -6.67
C LEU A 48 2.89 -21.39 -5.95
N SER A 49 3.69 -22.11 -5.18
CA SER A 49 3.20 -23.23 -4.37
C SER A 49 2.13 -22.77 -3.38
N ILE A 50 2.36 -21.66 -2.64
CA ILE A 50 1.39 -21.08 -1.71
C ILE A 50 0.10 -20.71 -2.42
N PHE A 51 0.23 -20.08 -3.59
CA PHE A 51 -0.93 -19.67 -4.37
C PHE A 51 -1.73 -20.87 -4.88
N ARG A 52 -1.08 -21.94 -5.32
CA ARG A 52 -1.76 -23.19 -5.74
C ARG A 52 -2.48 -23.88 -4.58
N HIS A 53 -1.95 -23.83 -3.37
CA HIS A 53 -2.68 -24.30 -2.18
C HIS A 53 -3.92 -23.45 -1.89
N LEU A 54 -3.87 -22.16 -2.18
CA LEU A 54 -5.03 -21.29 -2.04
C LEU A 54 -6.07 -21.58 -3.15
N VAL A 55 -5.63 -21.78 -4.38
CA VAL A 55 -6.50 -21.92 -5.56
C VAL A 55 -6.12 -23.19 -6.33
N PRO A 56 -6.48 -24.39 -5.83
CA PRO A 56 -6.12 -25.65 -6.46
C PRO A 56 -6.78 -25.84 -7.83
N GLU A 57 -7.90 -25.16 -8.10
CA GLU A 57 -8.56 -25.18 -9.41
C GLU A 57 -7.71 -24.56 -10.53
N LEU A 58 -6.62 -23.85 -10.19
CA LEU A 58 -5.71 -23.24 -11.16
C LEU A 58 -5.10 -24.27 -12.13
N ASP A 59 -4.86 -25.49 -11.66
CA ASP A 59 -4.27 -26.56 -12.48
C ASP A 59 -5.26 -27.16 -13.49
N GLN A 60 -6.56 -26.93 -13.28
CA GLN A 60 -7.64 -27.41 -14.15
C GLN A 60 -8.03 -26.39 -15.22
N GLN A 61 -7.56 -25.15 -15.08
CA GLN A 61 -7.85 -24.07 -16.01
C GLN A 61 -7.01 -24.24 -17.28
N SER A 62 -7.68 -24.33 -18.43
CA SER A 62 -7.03 -24.46 -19.73
C SER A 62 -6.92 -23.09 -20.41
N SER A 63 -5.74 -22.78 -20.96
CA SER A 63 -5.39 -21.58 -21.75
C SER A 63 -5.01 -20.31 -20.98
N THR A 64 -4.17 -19.48 -21.62
CA THR A 64 -3.66 -18.17 -21.15
C THR A 64 -4.70 -17.03 -21.19
N LYS A 65 -6.00 -17.38 -21.18
CA LYS A 65 -7.10 -16.41 -21.17
C LYS A 65 -7.45 -15.97 -19.74
N GLU A 66 -8.52 -15.21 -19.63
CA GLU A 66 -9.08 -14.72 -18.37
C GLU A 66 -9.39 -15.88 -17.41
N LEU A 67 -8.83 -15.82 -16.20
CA LEU A 67 -9.03 -16.83 -15.16
C LEU A 67 -10.44 -16.74 -14.56
N SER A 68 -11.02 -17.90 -14.25
CA SER A 68 -12.26 -18.02 -13.49
C SER A 68 -12.01 -18.82 -12.22
N LEU A 69 -11.66 -18.13 -11.14
CA LEU A 69 -11.32 -18.72 -9.84
C LEU A 69 -12.50 -18.62 -8.88
N LYS A 70 -12.86 -19.72 -8.19
CA LYS A 70 -14.01 -19.71 -7.28
C LYS A 70 -13.72 -18.89 -6.02
N ARG A 71 -12.51 -19.04 -5.49
CA ARG A 71 -12.08 -18.34 -4.26
C ARG A 71 -11.69 -16.89 -4.47
N LEU A 72 -11.24 -16.55 -5.69
CA LEU A 72 -10.78 -15.21 -6.06
C LEU A 72 -11.54 -14.72 -7.31
N PRO A 73 -12.86 -14.49 -7.22
CA PRO A 73 -13.73 -14.28 -8.39
C PRO A 73 -13.38 -13.04 -9.23
N THR A 74 -12.77 -12.02 -8.61
CA THR A 74 -12.34 -10.82 -9.32
C THR A 74 -10.99 -10.97 -10.02
N SER A 75 -10.18 -11.96 -9.64
CA SER A 75 -8.81 -12.13 -10.14
C SER A 75 -8.81 -12.86 -11.48
N LYS A 76 -8.39 -12.13 -12.50
CA LYS A 76 -8.46 -12.50 -13.91
C LYS A 76 -7.12 -12.85 -14.52
N HIS A 77 -6.04 -12.28 -13.98
CA HIS A 77 -4.69 -12.47 -14.47
C HIS A 77 -3.73 -12.77 -13.32
N ILE A 78 -2.85 -13.76 -13.54
CA ILE A 78 -1.68 -13.99 -12.68
C ILE A 78 -0.44 -13.74 -13.54
N ILE A 79 0.49 -12.95 -13.01
CA ILE A 79 1.74 -12.57 -13.68
C ILE A 79 2.90 -13.03 -12.80
N LEU A 80 3.65 -14.02 -13.25
CA LEU A 80 4.84 -14.50 -12.56
C LEU A 80 6.05 -13.61 -12.87
N THR A 81 6.67 -13.07 -11.82
CA THR A 81 7.91 -12.29 -11.93
C THR A 81 9.10 -13.14 -11.48
N GLY A 82 10.03 -13.42 -12.38
CA GLY A 82 11.24 -14.21 -12.10
C GLY A 82 11.85 -14.81 -13.35
N LYS A 83 12.93 -15.59 -13.18
CA LYS A 83 13.59 -16.29 -14.30
C LYS A 83 12.84 -17.53 -14.78
N GLN A 84 11.89 -18.05 -14.00
CA GLN A 84 11.12 -19.20 -14.42
C GLN A 84 10.15 -18.81 -15.55
N GLN A 85 10.28 -19.51 -16.68
CA GLN A 85 9.26 -19.47 -17.71
C GLN A 85 7.98 -20.08 -17.16
N SER A 86 6.85 -19.42 -17.40
CA SER A 86 5.53 -20.00 -17.18
C SER A 86 5.51 -21.37 -17.84
N SER A 87 5.26 -22.44 -17.08
CA SER A 87 4.99 -23.75 -17.69
C SER A 87 3.88 -23.56 -18.70
N LYS A 88 4.07 -24.00 -19.96
CA LYS A 88 3.07 -23.85 -21.03
C LYS A 88 1.70 -24.46 -20.66
N SER A 89 1.67 -25.33 -19.65
CA SER A 89 0.46 -25.96 -19.13
C SER A 89 -0.38 -25.08 -18.19
N LEU A 90 0.20 -24.04 -17.57
CA LEU A 90 -0.52 -23.22 -16.60
C LEU A 90 -1.03 -21.91 -17.24
N PRO A 91 -2.22 -21.44 -16.88
CA PRO A 91 -2.83 -20.20 -17.39
C PRO A 91 -2.22 -18.96 -16.72
N ILE A 92 -0.89 -18.85 -16.69
CA ILE A 92 -0.16 -17.81 -15.98
C ILE A 92 0.74 -17.05 -16.96
N HIS A 93 0.68 -15.73 -16.94
CA HIS A 93 1.51 -14.88 -17.78
C HIS A 93 2.93 -14.78 -17.18
N SER A 94 3.97 -14.91 -18.00
CA SER A 94 5.31 -14.51 -17.57
C SER A 94 5.46 -12.99 -17.68
N TYR A 95 6.16 -12.37 -16.73
CA TYR A 95 6.46 -10.95 -16.80
C TYR A 95 7.27 -10.58 -18.05
N ARG A 96 8.15 -11.48 -18.50
CA ARG A 96 8.92 -11.29 -19.74
C ARG A 96 8.02 -11.20 -20.97
N ASN A 97 7.07 -12.12 -21.11
CA ASN A 97 6.13 -12.10 -22.24
C ASN A 97 5.28 -10.83 -22.21
N LEU A 98 4.91 -10.34 -21.01
CA LEU A 98 4.18 -9.08 -20.88
C LEU A 98 4.99 -7.89 -21.41
N LEU A 99 6.30 -7.83 -21.11
CA LEU A 99 7.20 -6.79 -21.63
C LEU A 99 7.37 -6.90 -23.16
N GLU A 100 7.53 -8.10 -23.69
CA GLU A 100 7.67 -8.33 -25.13
C GLU A 100 6.39 -7.94 -25.90
N HIS A 101 5.21 -8.17 -25.33
CA HIS A 101 3.95 -7.66 -25.89
C HIS A 101 3.86 -6.13 -25.76
N GLY A 102 4.25 -5.58 -24.60
CA GLY A 102 4.28 -4.14 -24.37
C GLY A 102 5.16 -3.38 -25.38
N ALA A 103 6.28 -3.97 -25.80
CA ALA A 103 7.17 -3.39 -26.80
C ALA A 103 6.52 -3.24 -28.19
N LYS A 104 5.45 -3.99 -28.47
CA LYS A 104 4.68 -3.91 -29.73
C LYS A 104 3.58 -2.85 -29.69
N ILE A 105 3.34 -2.23 -28.52
CA ILE A 105 2.31 -1.21 -28.35
C ILE A 105 2.91 0.18 -28.61
N SER A 106 2.24 0.97 -29.44
CA SER A 106 2.64 2.36 -29.73
C SER A 106 2.58 3.24 -28.48
N HIS A 107 3.53 4.18 -28.37
CA HIS A 107 3.52 5.21 -27.33
C HIS A 107 2.26 6.10 -27.35
N ASN A 108 1.59 6.25 -28.50
CA ASN A 108 0.37 7.06 -28.57
C ASN A 108 -0.74 6.48 -27.68
N LYS A 109 -0.91 5.15 -27.66
CA LYS A 109 -1.89 4.49 -26.78
C LYS A 109 -1.57 4.70 -25.31
N LEU A 110 -0.28 4.73 -24.96
CA LEU A 110 0.15 5.03 -23.59
C LEU A 110 -0.17 6.49 -23.23
N ASN A 111 0.08 7.43 -24.14
CA ASN A 111 -0.19 8.85 -23.92
C ASN A 111 -1.69 9.13 -23.77
N GLU A 112 -2.53 8.54 -24.63
CA GLU A 112 -3.99 8.61 -24.52
C GLU A 112 -4.47 8.09 -23.16
N ARG A 113 -3.95 6.93 -22.73
CA ARG A 113 -4.31 6.38 -21.43
C ARG A 113 -3.84 7.26 -20.29
N HIS A 114 -2.61 7.76 -20.34
CA HIS A 114 -2.04 8.62 -19.31
C HIS A 114 -2.80 9.95 -19.19
N ALA A 115 -3.24 10.54 -20.31
CA ALA A 115 -4.04 11.76 -20.31
C ALA A 115 -5.41 11.57 -19.62
N SER A 116 -5.94 10.34 -19.56
CA SER A 116 -7.18 10.03 -18.83
C SER A 116 -7.00 9.86 -17.32
N VAL A 117 -5.77 9.91 -16.79
CA VAL A 117 -5.48 9.71 -15.36
C VAL A 117 -5.60 11.02 -14.60
N ILE A 118 -6.44 11.03 -13.57
CA ILE A 118 -6.62 12.19 -12.69
C ILE A 118 -5.56 12.15 -11.57
N PRO A 119 -4.83 13.24 -11.29
CA PRO A 119 -3.81 13.27 -10.25
C PRO A 119 -4.29 12.83 -8.87
N ASP A 120 -5.51 13.21 -8.49
CA ASP A 120 -6.13 12.88 -7.20
C ASP A 120 -6.87 11.53 -7.22
N SER A 121 -6.62 10.67 -8.20
CA SER A 121 -7.13 9.30 -8.18
C SER A 121 -6.28 8.38 -7.30
N PHE A 122 -6.88 7.33 -6.74
CA PHE A 122 -6.14 6.33 -5.97
C PHE A 122 -5.06 5.67 -6.84
N ALA A 123 -3.79 5.77 -6.42
CA ALA A 123 -2.67 5.11 -7.10
C ALA A 123 -2.20 3.84 -6.38
N ALA A 124 -2.42 3.74 -5.06
CA ALA A 124 -1.95 2.62 -4.25
C ALA A 124 -2.88 2.29 -3.09
N ILE A 125 -2.89 1.03 -2.67
CA ILE A 125 -3.61 0.52 -1.50
C ILE A 125 -2.60 -0.13 -0.54
N PHE A 126 -2.74 0.20 0.74
CA PHE A 126 -1.91 -0.33 1.82
C PHE A 126 -2.79 -0.98 2.88
N PHE A 127 -2.50 -2.24 3.22
CA PHE A 127 -3.18 -2.91 4.32
C PHE A 127 -2.51 -2.54 5.64
N CYS A 128 -3.30 -2.02 6.56
CA CYS A 128 -2.86 -1.71 7.92
C CYS A 128 -3.50 -2.67 8.92
N ILE A 129 -2.72 -3.08 9.93
CA ILE A 129 -3.21 -3.82 11.08
C ILE A 129 -3.12 -2.92 12.31
N GLY A 130 -4.24 -2.79 13.01
CA GLY A 130 -4.27 -2.19 14.34
C GLY A 130 -3.68 -3.15 15.37
N LEU A 131 -2.58 -2.79 16.02
CA LEU A 131 -2.08 -3.44 17.23
C LEU A 131 -2.30 -2.49 18.40
N THR A 132 -3.03 -2.93 19.42
CA THR A 132 -3.06 -2.21 20.70
C THR A 132 -1.97 -2.81 21.57
N GLU A 133 -0.94 -2.03 21.91
CA GLU A 133 0.13 -2.49 22.80
C GLU A 133 0.21 -1.60 24.05
N HIS A 134 0.55 -2.22 25.18
CA HIS A 134 0.84 -1.53 26.43
C HIS A 134 2.23 -0.89 26.34
N LEU A 135 2.30 0.44 26.20
CA LEU A 135 3.53 1.19 26.37
C LEU A 135 3.41 2.07 27.61
N GLY A 136 3.76 1.49 28.76
CA GLY A 136 3.70 2.18 30.05
C GLY A 136 2.27 2.28 30.62
N PRO A 137 1.99 3.29 31.47
CA PRO A 137 0.72 3.40 32.21
C PRO A 137 -0.49 3.79 31.34
N HIS A 138 -0.29 4.08 30.06
CA HIS A 138 -1.36 4.50 29.15
C HIS A 138 -1.53 3.54 27.97
N PHE A 139 -2.79 3.31 27.58
CA PHE A 139 -3.11 2.56 26.37
C PHE A 139 -2.83 3.41 25.12
N THR A 140 -2.04 2.88 24.19
CA THR A 140 -1.85 3.48 22.86
C THR A 140 -2.28 2.48 21.80
N ARG A 141 -3.19 2.88 20.90
CA ARG A 141 -3.55 2.09 19.71
C ARG A 141 -2.56 2.42 18.59
N PHE A 142 -1.85 1.42 18.07
CA PHE A 142 -1.01 1.52 16.89
C PHE A 142 -1.75 0.96 15.68
N CYS A 143 -1.59 1.55 14.49
CA CYS A 143 -2.00 0.99 13.21
C CYS A 143 -0.78 0.86 12.32
N VAL A 144 -0.13 -0.30 12.31
CA VAL A 144 1.09 -0.48 11.52
C VAL A 144 0.69 -0.94 10.11
N PRO A 145 1.09 -0.23 9.03
CA PRO A 145 0.96 -0.78 7.68
C PRO A 145 1.87 -1.99 7.55
N ILE A 146 1.35 -3.10 7.04
CA ILE A 146 2.09 -4.35 6.91
C ILE A 146 2.21 -4.71 5.42
N PRO A 147 3.43 -4.95 4.91
CA PRO A 147 4.73 -4.95 5.58
C PRO A 147 5.35 -3.54 5.64
N MET A 148 5.67 -3.12 6.87
CA MET A 148 6.19 -1.79 7.25
C MET A 148 7.26 -1.27 6.27
N PHE A 149 8.39 -1.98 6.13
CA PHE A 149 9.53 -1.45 5.36
C PHE A 149 9.30 -1.36 3.84
N HIS A 150 8.65 -2.35 3.22
CA HIS A 150 8.53 -2.37 1.76
C HIS A 150 7.53 -1.34 1.24
N ILE A 151 6.43 -1.15 1.99
CA ILE A 151 5.39 -0.16 1.66
C ILE A 151 5.91 1.27 1.88
N PHE A 152 6.57 1.53 3.02
CA PHE A 152 7.08 2.87 3.31
C PHE A 152 8.24 3.25 2.39
N CYS A 153 9.19 2.34 2.11
CA CYS A 153 10.27 2.62 1.16
C CYS A 153 9.75 2.89 -0.24
N GLU A 154 8.66 2.24 -0.66
CA GLU A 154 8.02 2.53 -1.94
C GLU A 154 7.45 3.95 -1.98
N VAL A 155 6.63 4.33 -0.99
CA VAL A 155 6.03 5.67 -0.94
C VAL A 155 7.12 6.74 -0.84
N VAL A 156 8.06 6.59 0.09
CA VAL A 156 9.17 7.53 0.28
C VAL A 156 10.07 7.58 -0.95
N GLY A 157 10.38 6.42 -1.56
CA GLY A 157 11.20 6.34 -2.75
C GLY A 157 10.57 7.05 -3.94
N VAL A 158 9.28 6.79 -4.19
CA VAL A 158 8.52 7.46 -5.26
C VAL A 158 8.43 8.96 -5.00
N LEU A 159 8.09 9.38 -3.79
CA LEU A 159 8.00 10.80 -3.44
C LEU A 159 9.35 11.51 -3.50
N ASN A 160 10.45 10.87 -3.10
CA ASN A 160 11.78 11.44 -3.21
C ASN A 160 12.21 11.65 -4.66
N VAL A 161 11.91 10.70 -5.55
CA VAL A 161 12.17 10.86 -6.99
C VAL A 161 11.30 11.97 -7.57
N ALA A 162 10.03 12.08 -7.17
CA ALA A 162 9.09 13.05 -7.73
C ALA A 162 9.28 14.48 -7.21
N THR A 163 9.66 14.65 -5.95
CA THR A 163 9.70 15.97 -5.27
C THR A 163 11.12 16.42 -4.91
N SER A 164 12.12 15.57 -5.12
CA SER A 164 13.54 15.79 -4.80
C SER A 164 13.85 16.10 -3.32
N LYS A 165 12.84 16.18 -2.43
CA LYS A 165 12.95 16.55 -1.01
C LYS A 165 11.82 15.94 -0.15
N CYS A 166 11.62 14.62 -0.18
CA CYS A 166 10.64 13.96 0.68
C CYS A 166 11.28 13.36 1.94
N GLN A 167 11.27 14.14 3.02
CA GLN A 167 11.45 13.60 4.37
C GLN A 167 10.09 13.24 4.94
N MET A 168 9.72 11.95 4.85
CA MET A 168 8.48 11.48 5.46
C MET A 168 8.69 11.35 6.97
N LYS A 169 7.99 12.17 7.73
CA LYS A 169 7.82 11.94 9.16
C LYS A 169 6.63 11.04 9.34
N ILE A 170 6.84 9.90 10.00
CA ILE A 170 5.77 8.98 10.34
C ILE A 170 4.96 9.65 11.45
N LEU A 171 4.00 10.47 11.04
CA LEU A 171 3.07 11.14 11.96
C LEU A 171 2.01 10.21 12.51
N GLN A 172 1.81 9.08 11.83
CA GLN A 172 0.79 8.16 12.24
C GLN A 172 1.33 7.00 13.09
N PHE A 173 2.50 6.39 12.84
CA PHE A 173 2.84 5.12 13.52
C PHE A 173 4.33 4.77 13.74
N SER A 174 5.13 5.63 14.38
CA SER A 174 6.40 5.17 14.99
C SER A 174 6.88 6.11 16.09
N ARG A 175 7.06 5.59 17.32
CA ARG A 175 8.05 5.96 18.36
C ARG A 175 8.63 7.40 18.44
N VAL A 176 7.92 8.44 18.03
CA VAL A 176 8.43 9.83 18.06
C VAL A 176 7.41 10.75 18.71
N VAL A 177 7.06 10.45 19.96
CA VAL A 177 6.42 11.44 20.86
C VAL A 177 7.12 11.50 22.22
N TRP A 178 7.97 10.52 22.57
CA TRP A 178 8.67 10.53 23.84
C TRP A 178 10.14 10.14 23.70
N ALA A 179 11.03 11.11 23.92
CA ALA A 179 12.43 10.86 24.22
C ALA A 179 12.56 10.78 25.74
N SER A 180 12.93 9.61 26.26
CA SER A 180 13.14 9.41 27.70
C SER A 180 14.48 9.96 28.19
N ASP A 181 15.35 10.41 27.27
CA ASP A 181 16.75 10.81 27.51
C ASP A 181 17.15 11.96 26.56
N GLU A 182 17.93 12.92 27.08
CA GLU A 182 18.46 14.09 26.36
C GLU A 182 19.28 13.76 25.10
N ASN A 183 19.97 12.61 25.05
CA ASN A 183 20.69 12.16 23.86
C ASN A 183 19.73 11.77 22.74
N GLN A 184 18.59 11.16 23.07
CA GLN A 184 17.52 10.91 22.10
C GLN A 184 16.89 12.23 21.67
N ALA A 185 16.58 13.14 22.59
CA ALA A 185 16.01 14.45 22.27
C ALA A 185 16.89 15.26 21.31
N ARG A 186 18.23 15.22 21.47
CA ARG A 186 19.20 15.83 20.55
C ARG A 186 19.21 15.16 19.17
N ARG A 187 19.19 13.83 19.10
CA ARG A 187 19.09 13.10 17.81
C ARG A 187 17.77 13.37 17.07
N LEU A 188 16.69 13.59 17.82
CA LEU A 188 15.36 13.92 17.28
C LEU A 188 15.20 15.43 16.98
N ALA A 189 16.15 16.29 17.35
CA ALA A 189 16.05 17.73 17.09
C ALA A 189 16.02 18.05 15.58
N SER A 190 16.74 17.26 14.77
CA SER A 190 16.67 17.31 13.29
C SER A 190 15.31 16.89 12.74
N LEU A 191 14.53 16.11 13.51
CA LEU A 191 13.16 15.70 13.20
C LEU A 191 12.12 16.70 13.67
N ARG A 192 12.47 17.95 14.05
CA ARG A 192 11.49 18.97 14.46
C ARG A 192 10.84 19.73 13.30
N ARG A 193 11.41 19.73 12.10
CA ARG A 193 10.87 20.50 10.96
C ARG A 193 9.87 19.70 10.12
N TRP A 194 8.57 20.02 10.20
CA TRP A 194 7.53 19.34 9.42
C TRP A 194 7.80 19.43 7.92
N MET A 195 7.23 18.51 7.14
CA MET A 195 7.21 18.65 5.68
C MET A 195 6.57 20.01 5.33
N PRO A 196 7.07 20.76 4.34
CA PRO A 196 6.41 21.97 3.89
C PRO A 196 4.94 21.67 3.53
N ARG A 197 4.01 22.53 3.98
CA ARG A 197 2.56 22.40 3.75
C ARG A 197 1.92 21.17 4.41
N LEU A 198 2.43 20.79 5.59
CA LEU A 198 1.82 19.81 6.47
C LEU A 198 1.52 20.47 7.82
N ASP A 199 0.24 20.58 8.14
CA ASP A 199 -0.23 21.06 9.44
C ASP A 199 -0.64 19.87 10.28
N VAL A 200 -0.32 19.93 11.57
CA VAL A 200 -0.64 18.87 12.54
C VAL A 200 -1.14 19.53 13.82
N LYS A 201 -2.24 19.00 14.36
CA LYS A 201 -2.76 19.38 15.68
C LYS A 201 -3.10 18.13 16.50
N VAL A 202 -3.07 18.27 17.81
CA VAL A 202 -3.61 17.28 18.75
C VAL A 202 -4.94 17.81 19.26
N VAL A 203 -6.00 17.01 19.15
CA VAL A 203 -7.37 17.40 19.52
C VAL A 203 -7.94 16.52 20.63
N ASP A 204 -8.87 17.07 21.39
CA ASP A 204 -9.69 16.31 22.33
C ASP A 204 -10.78 15.49 21.62
N ARG A 205 -11.65 14.83 22.40
CA ARG A 205 -12.77 14.02 21.86
C ARG A 205 -13.80 14.84 21.08
N GLY A 206 -13.84 16.15 21.27
CA GLY A 206 -14.74 17.07 20.56
C GLY A 206 -14.12 17.66 19.29
N GLY A 207 -12.88 17.31 18.94
CA GLY A 207 -12.16 17.86 17.79
C GLY A 207 -11.52 19.23 18.04
N THR A 208 -11.54 19.73 19.29
CA THR A 208 -10.94 21.00 19.68
C THR A 208 -9.47 20.79 20.02
N PRO A 209 -8.55 21.70 19.65
CA PRO A 209 -7.16 21.60 20.07
C PRO A 209 -7.01 21.42 21.58
N VAL A 210 -6.11 20.53 22.01
CA VAL A 210 -5.84 20.32 23.43
C VAL A 210 -5.39 21.61 24.11
N SER A 211 -5.76 21.80 25.37
CA SER A 211 -5.61 23.07 26.09
C SER A 211 -4.18 23.33 26.57
N TYR A 212 -3.35 22.29 26.70
CA TYR A 212 -1.95 22.43 27.12
C TYR A 212 -1.04 21.35 26.53
N ILE A 213 0.25 21.64 26.45
CA ILE A 213 1.28 20.71 25.98
C ILE A 213 1.39 19.52 26.95
N GLY A 214 1.29 18.30 26.42
CA GLY A 214 1.34 17.06 27.20
C GLY A 214 -0.02 16.44 27.52
N GLN A 215 -1.13 17.16 27.22
CA GLN A 215 -2.46 16.57 27.27
C GLN A 215 -2.62 15.50 26.17
N GLN A 216 -3.19 14.34 26.55
CA GLN A 216 -3.49 13.28 25.59
C GLN A 216 -4.65 13.69 24.66
N GLY A 217 -4.53 13.39 23.38
CA GLY A 217 -5.56 13.63 22.37
C GLY A 217 -5.34 12.82 21.09
N GLU A 218 -6.21 13.02 20.11
CA GLU A 218 -6.10 12.45 18.76
C GLU A 218 -5.24 13.35 17.87
N ILE A 219 -4.42 12.76 17.00
CA ILE A 219 -3.61 13.51 16.03
C ILE A 219 -4.43 13.75 14.77
N TRP A 220 -4.67 15.01 14.43
CA TRP A 220 -5.22 15.41 13.14
C TRP A 220 -4.12 16.05 12.30
N ALA A 221 -4.07 15.70 11.02
CA ALA A 221 -3.09 16.24 10.09
C ALA A 221 -3.75 16.60 8.75
N ARG A 222 -3.33 17.71 8.15
CA ARG A 222 -3.75 18.13 6.81
C ARG A 222 -2.55 18.53 5.98
N GLY A 223 -2.59 18.21 4.69
CA GLY A 223 -1.52 18.57 3.76
C GLY A 223 -1.33 17.52 2.67
N PHE A 224 -0.40 17.82 1.77
CA PHE A 224 -0.11 16.99 0.60
C PHE A 224 0.13 15.49 0.86
N PRO A 225 0.84 15.05 1.94
CA PRO A 225 1.13 13.62 2.12
C PRO A 225 -0.03 12.83 2.75
N ILE A 226 -1.16 13.47 3.07
CA ILE A 226 -2.31 12.80 3.69
C ILE A 226 -3.08 12.00 2.63
N MET A 227 -3.42 10.74 2.93
CA MET A 227 -4.14 9.88 2.01
C MET A 227 -5.57 10.37 1.79
N LEU A 228 -6.09 10.20 0.57
CA LEU A 228 -7.43 10.63 0.18
C LEU A 228 -8.56 9.79 0.78
N GLY A 229 -8.27 8.62 1.35
CA GLY A 229 -9.29 7.79 1.99
C GLY A 229 -9.01 6.29 1.95
N SER A 230 -10.03 5.53 2.36
CA SER A 230 -10.05 4.08 2.33
C SER A 230 -10.63 3.58 1.00
N TYR A 231 -9.86 2.80 0.25
CA TYR A 231 -10.27 2.29 -1.05
C TYR A 231 -11.50 1.38 -0.96
N GLY A 232 -12.56 1.73 -1.69
CA GLY A 232 -13.83 0.98 -1.71
C GLY A 232 -14.62 1.03 -0.40
N ASP A 233 -14.30 1.96 0.49
CA ASP A 233 -14.94 2.09 1.81
C ASP A 233 -15.19 3.58 2.14
N THR A 234 -16.27 4.11 1.58
CA THR A 234 -16.66 5.52 1.76
C THR A 234 -17.00 5.84 3.21
N GLN A 235 -17.59 4.90 3.95
CA GLN A 235 -17.91 5.10 5.35
C GLN A 235 -16.64 5.34 6.18
N LYS A 236 -15.64 4.45 6.08
CA LYS A 236 -14.36 4.65 6.78
C LYS A 236 -13.62 5.89 6.34
N THR A 237 -13.77 6.27 5.07
CA THR A 237 -13.20 7.52 4.55
C THR A 237 -13.81 8.72 5.26
N ASN A 238 -15.14 8.77 5.37
CA ASN A 238 -15.86 9.85 6.03
C ASN A 238 -15.65 9.87 7.56
N GLU A 239 -15.36 8.72 8.17
CA GLU A 239 -14.99 8.63 9.59
C GLU A 239 -13.59 9.22 9.85
N ALA A 240 -12.66 9.14 8.89
CA ALA A 240 -11.26 9.53 9.06
C ALA A 240 -10.91 10.90 8.47
N ILE A 241 -11.67 11.36 7.48
CA ILE A 241 -11.44 12.61 6.75
C ILE A 241 -12.64 13.51 6.95
N THR A 242 -12.42 14.60 7.67
CA THR A 242 -13.42 15.66 7.82
C THR A 242 -13.41 16.57 6.59
N PRO A 243 -14.54 17.24 6.27
CA PRO A 243 -14.57 18.28 5.24
C PRO A 243 -13.51 19.35 5.52
N SER A 244 -12.97 19.93 4.45
CA SER A 244 -12.10 21.11 4.56
C SER A 244 -12.89 22.27 5.15
N ASP A 245 -12.35 22.88 6.21
CA ASP A 245 -12.70 24.25 6.62
C ASP A 245 -12.25 25.27 5.55
#